data_AF-A0A1H6JJU9-F1
#
_entry.id   AF-A0A1H6JJU9-F1
#
_cell.length_a   1.000
_cell.length_b   1.000
_cell.length_c   1.000
_cell.angle_alpha   90.00
_cell.angle_beta   90.00
_cell.angle_gamma   90.00
#
_symmetry.space_group_name_H-M   'P 1'
#
loop_
_entity.id
_entity.type
_entity.pdbx_description
1 polymer ?
#
loop_
_entity_poly.entity_id
_entity_poly.type
_entity_poly.pdbx_seq_one_letter_code
_entity_poly.pdbx_strand_id
1 'polypeptide(L)' 'MAAENDPPAVPKDATKVTEEQRELQDELDHRNDDPEAPGGHQDRHDVADET' A
#
# COMPACT_ATOMS: atom_id res chain seq x y z
N MET A 1 30.22 -7.35 -5.67
CA MET A 1 29.18 -6.38 -5.29
C MET A 1 28.22 -7.12 -4.38
N ALA A 2 28.22 -6.82 -3.08
CA ALA A 2 27.39 -7.51 -2.10
C ALA A 2 25.95 -7.01 -2.23
N ALA A 3 24.98 -7.92 -2.10
CA ALA A 3 23.57 -7.64 -2.22
C ALA A 3 23.14 -6.65 -1.12
N GLU A 4 22.77 -5.46 -1.55
CA GLU A 4 22.11 -4.42 -0.76
C GLU A 4 20.65 -4.85 -0.52
N ASN A 5 20.48 -5.92 0.23
CA ASN A 5 19.19 -6.38 0.77
C ASN A 5 19.42 -6.73 2.24
N ASP A 6 19.91 -5.78 3.00
CA ASP A 6 19.85 -5.84 4.46
C ASP A 6 18.43 -5.41 4.84
N PRO A 7 17.53 -6.34 5.19
CA PRO A 7 16.19 -5.95 5.60
C PRO A 7 16.30 -5.04 6.82
N PRO A 8 15.49 -3.98 6.91
CA PRO A 8 15.56 -3.05 8.02
C PRO A 8 15.46 -3.80 9.35
N ALA A 9 16.15 -3.26 10.37
CA ALA A 9 16.20 -3.84 11.70
C ALA A 9 14.81 -4.29 12.15
N VAL A 10 14.69 -5.57 12.53
CA VAL A 10 13.44 -6.20 12.98
C VAL A 10 12.74 -5.25 13.96
N PRO A 11 11.45 -4.93 13.76
CA PRO A 11 10.75 -3.96 14.59
C PRO A 11 10.77 -4.41 16.05
N LYS A 12 11.04 -3.46 16.97
CA LYS A 12 11.07 -3.71 18.42
C LYS A 12 9.77 -4.33 18.94
N ASP A 13 8.66 -4.03 18.27
CA ASP A 13 7.35 -4.59 18.53
C ASP A 13 6.57 -4.64 17.20
N ALA A 14 6.37 -5.84 16.66
CA ALA A 14 5.68 -6.05 15.38
C ALA A 14 4.16 -5.78 15.46
N THR A 15 3.61 -5.52 16.66
CA THR A 15 2.20 -5.10 16.81
C THR A 15 2.02 -3.60 16.62
N LYS A 16 3.11 -2.84 16.52
CA LYS A 16 3.10 -1.39 16.35
C LYS A 16 3.59 -1.01 14.96
N VAL A 17 2.81 -0.15 14.30
CA VAL A 17 3.23 0.51 13.06
C VAL A 17 4.33 1.53 13.35
N THR A 18 5.26 1.69 12.42
CA THR A 18 6.23 2.79 12.47
C THR A 18 5.54 4.12 12.12
N GLU A 19 6.21 5.25 12.40
CA GLU A 19 5.66 6.57 12.04
C GLU A 19 5.52 6.71 10.52
N GLU A 20 6.54 6.32 9.76
CA GLU A 20 6.52 6.33 8.30
C GLU A 20 5.39 5.44 7.74
N GLN A 21 5.16 4.27 8.34
CA GLN A 21 4.04 3.41 7.94
C GLN A 21 2.69 4.04 8.27
N ARG A 22 2.57 4.77 9.37
CA ARG A 22 1.34 5.49 9.72
C ARG A 22 1.06 6.62 8.74
N GLU A 23 2.05 7.46 8.45
CA GLU A 23 1.92 8.56 7.48
C GLU A 23 1.55 8.03 6.10
N LEU A 24 2.18 6.95 5.65
CA LEU A 24 1.82 6.27 4.41
C LEU A 24 0.38 5.79 4.45
N GLN A 25 -0.04 5.15 5.55
CA GLN A 25 -1.39 4.60 5.67
C GLN A 25 -2.46 5.69 5.66
N ASP A 26 -2.20 6.85 6.28
CA ASP A 26 -3.08 8.01 6.23
C ASP A 26 -3.22 8.52 4.77
N GLU A 27 -2.12 8.57 4.00
CA GLU A 27 -2.17 8.90 2.56
C GLU A 27 -2.99 7.88 1.75
N LEU A 28 -2.88 6.59 2.09
CA LEU A 28 -3.63 5.51 1.43
C LEU A 28 -5.14 5.60 1.68
N ASP A 29 -5.54 5.94 2.91
CA ASP A 29 -6.95 5.95 3.31
C ASP A 29 -7.73 7.07 2.61
N HIS A 30 -7.06 8.15 2.22
CA HIS A 30 -7.61 9.24 1.42
C HIS A 30 -7.62 8.97 -0.11
N ARG A 31 -7.10 7.83 -0.59
CA ARG A 31 -7.05 7.53 -2.03
C ARG A 31 -8.42 7.44 -2.71
N ASN A 32 -9.48 7.18 -1.96
CA ASN A 32 -10.85 7.15 -2.50
C ASN A 32 -11.51 8.54 -2.52
N ASP A 33 -10.86 9.56 -1.95
CA ASP A 33 -11.32 10.96 -2.03
C ASP A 33 -10.93 11.61 -3.36
N ASP A 34 -10.07 10.97 -4.15
CA ASP A 34 -9.71 11.39 -5.50
C ASP A 34 -10.59 10.66 -6.54
N PRO A 35 -11.59 11.34 -7.13
CA PRO A 35 -12.45 10.75 -8.16
C PRO A 35 -11.70 10.44 -9.47
N GLU A 36 -10.48 10.97 -9.65
CA GLU A 36 -9.60 10.66 -10.78
C GLU A 36 -8.56 9.57 -10.45
N ALA A 37 -8.60 9.00 -9.24
CA ALA A 37 -7.69 7.93 -8.85
C ALA A 37 -7.77 6.73 -9.80
N PRO A 38 -6.63 6.09 -10.12
CA PRO A 38 -6.60 4.90 -10.96
C PRO A 38 -7.45 3.79 -10.33
N GLY A 39 -8.42 3.27 -11.08
CA GLY A 39 -9.40 2.29 -10.60
C GLY A 39 -10.73 2.89 -10.14
N GLY A 40 -10.86 4.23 -10.01
CA GLY A 40 -12.10 4.90 -9.59
C GLY A 40 -13.28 4.74 -10.56
N HIS A 41 -13.00 4.32 -11.80
CA HIS A 41 -14.00 4.01 -12.82
C HIS A 41 -14.07 2.52 -13.18
N GLN A 42 -13.29 1.65 -12.51
CA GLN A 42 -13.34 0.22 -12.78
C GLN A 42 -14.50 -0.41 -12.03
N ASP A 43 -15.50 -0.89 -12.78
CA ASP A 43 -16.55 -1.74 -12.22
C ASP A 43 -16.09 -3.21 -12.26
N ARG A 44 -16.69 -4.05 -11.42
CA ARG A 44 -16.44 -5.51 -11.44
C ARG A 44 -16.73 -6.14 -12.82
N HIS A 45 -17.44 -5.44 -13.70
CA HIS A 45 -17.70 -5.83 -15.08
C HIS A 45 -16.58 -5.47 -16.07
N ASP A 46 -15.62 -4.63 -15.65
CA ASP A 46 -14.43 -4.27 -16.44
C ASP A 46 -13.23 -5.19 -16.17
N VAL A 47 -13.37 -6.10 -15.20
CA VAL A 47 -12.37 -7.12 -14.88
C VAL A 47 -12.72 -8.40 -15.64
N ALA A 48 -11.75 -8.94 -16.38
CA ALA A 48 -11.93 -10.22 -17.04
C ALA A 48 -12.18 -11.32 -15.99
N ASP A 49 -13.24 -12.12 -16.16
CA ASP A 49 -13.45 -13.32 -15.35
C ASP A 49 -12.28 -14.29 -15.60
N GLU A 50 -11.52 -14.59 -14.54
CA GLU A 50 -10.46 -15.59 -14.59
C GLU A 50 -11.09 -16.98 -14.50
N THR A 51 -10.87 -17.82 -15.53
CA THR A 51 -11.33 -19.22 -15.61
C THR A 51 -10.18 -20.21 -15.61
#